data_AF-A0A6L9UF64-F1
#
_entry.id   AF-A0A6L9UF64-F1
#
_cell.length_a   1.000
_cell.length_b   1.000
_cell.length_c   1.000
_cell.angle_alpha   90.00
_cell.angle_beta   90.00
_cell.angle_gamma   90.00
#
_symmetry.space_group_name_H-M   'P 1'
#
loop_
_entity.id
_entity.type
_entity.pdbx_description
1 polymer ?
#
loop_
_entity_poly.entity_id
_entity_poly.type
_entity_poly.pdbx_seq_one_letter_code
_entity_poly.pdbx_strand_id
1 'polypeptide(L)'
;MPKRNSSNSPRPIAAVSPTIGEIEGRLLVLEMIASSSTAKLLRLHDSQEKTELIAAILTDIDVDCRSRGLHIRDIRDAQEYAEELLKDAQDQADGLDDIKHAYVNRERD
;
A
#
# COMPACT_ATOMS: atom_id res chain seq x y z
N MET A 1 -55.68 27.11 2.75
CA MET A 1 -54.36 26.67 2.27
C MET A 1 -53.61 26.04 3.44
N PRO A 2 -53.11 24.79 3.36
CA PRO A 2 -52.38 24.19 4.48
C PRO A 2 -50.92 24.67 4.49
N LYS A 3 -50.41 25.00 5.69
CA LYS A 3 -49.01 25.34 5.95
C LYS A 3 -48.15 24.08 5.80
N ARG A 4 -47.13 24.15 4.96
CA ARG A 4 -46.14 23.09 4.73
C ARG A 4 -45.09 23.19 5.86
N ASN A 5 -45.18 22.33 6.86
CA ASN A 5 -44.18 22.24 7.92
C ASN A 5 -42.87 21.74 7.31
N SER A 6 -41.81 22.53 7.44
CA SER A 6 -40.47 22.15 7.01
C SER A 6 -39.99 20.99 7.88
N SER A 7 -39.73 19.85 7.25
CA SER A 7 -38.99 18.75 7.87
C SER A 7 -37.58 19.23 8.19
N ASN A 8 -37.27 19.42 9.47
CA ASN A 8 -35.90 19.53 9.95
C ASN A 8 -35.24 18.16 9.80
N SER A 9 -34.59 17.93 8.67
CA SER A 9 -33.62 16.84 8.54
C SER A 9 -32.38 17.16 9.39
N PRO A 10 -31.84 16.22 10.17
CA PRO A 10 -30.59 16.44 10.90
C PRO A 10 -29.49 16.75 9.87
N ARG A 11 -28.80 17.89 10.02
CA ARG A 11 -27.58 18.14 9.24
C ARG A 11 -26.59 17.00 9.55
N PRO A 12 -25.98 16.37 8.54
CA PRO A 12 -24.86 15.49 8.81
C PRO A 12 -23.79 16.35 9.49
N ILE A 13 -23.34 15.91 10.65
CA ILE A 13 -22.22 16.52 11.38
C ILE A 13 -21.08 16.54 10.36
N ALA A 14 -20.66 17.73 9.94
CA ALA A 14 -19.59 17.87 8.96
C ALA A 14 -18.37 17.14 9.53
N ALA A 15 -17.94 16.06 8.87
CA ALA A 15 -16.75 15.34 9.27
C ALA A 15 -15.58 16.33 9.28
N VAL A 16 -14.92 16.45 10.42
CA VAL A 16 -13.74 17.32 10.56
C VAL A 16 -12.65 16.75 9.65
N SER A 17 -12.11 17.58 8.77
CA SER A 17 -10.99 17.17 7.92
C SER A 17 -9.79 16.80 8.80
N PRO A 18 -9.08 15.70 8.49
CA PRO A 18 -7.92 15.30 9.26
C PRO A 18 -6.81 16.36 9.17
N THR A 19 -6.03 16.45 10.25
CA THR A 19 -4.80 17.24 10.29
C THR A 19 -3.71 16.58 9.44
N ILE A 20 -2.69 17.36 9.05
CA ILE A 20 -1.53 16.85 8.30
C ILE A 20 -0.84 15.71 9.06
N GLY A 21 -0.62 15.88 10.38
CA GLY A 21 0.00 14.84 11.20
C GLY A 21 -0.83 13.54 11.28
N GLU A 22 -2.17 13.64 11.25
CA GLU A 22 -3.03 12.44 11.17
C GLU A 22 -2.96 11.77 9.80
N ILE A 23 -2.79 12.53 8.72
CA ILE A 23 -2.59 11.99 7.37
C ILE A 23 -1.23 11.27 7.30
N GLU A 24 -0.15 11.93 7.74
CA GLU A 24 1.21 11.37 7.77
C GLU A 24 1.26 10.09 8.62
N GLY A 25 0.65 10.11 9.81
CA GLY A 25 0.60 8.93 10.67
C GLY A 25 -0.14 7.76 10.04
N ARG A 26 -1.22 8.02 9.27
CA ARG A 26 -1.93 6.97 8.51
C ARG A 26 -1.09 6.44 7.35
N LEU A 27 -0.39 7.32 6.63
CA LEU A 27 0.50 6.91 5.53
C LEU A 27 1.62 6.01 6.04
N LEU A 28 2.27 6.37 7.15
CA LEU A 28 3.33 5.55 7.76
C LEU A 28 2.85 4.14 8.13
N VAL A 29 1.65 4.02 8.71
CA VAL A 29 1.08 2.71 9.07
C VAL A 29 0.78 1.89 7.82
N LEU A 30 0.23 2.52 6.77
CA LEU A 30 -0.05 1.84 5.50
C LEU A 30 1.23 1.35 4.83
N GLU A 31 2.27 2.18 4.82
CA GLU A 31 3.61 1.85 4.31
C GLU A 31 4.17 0.62 5.02
N MET A 32 4.17 0.62 6.36
CA MET A 32 4.65 -0.51 7.15
C MET A 32 3.86 -1.81 6.87
N ILE A 33 2.54 -1.71 6.75
CA ILE A 33 1.68 -2.87 6.43
C ILE A 33 1.98 -3.38 5.02
N ALA A 34 2.10 -2.48 4.05
CA ALA A 34 2.41 -2.82 2.66
C ALA A 34 3.76 -3.54 2.59
N SER A 35 4.84 -2.96 3.11
CA SER A 35 6.17 -3.57 3.09
C SER A 35 6.19 -4.94 3.77
N SER A 36 5.62 -5.06 4.98
CA SER A 36 5.60 -6.33 5.71
C SER A 36 4.79 -7.41 5.00
N SER A 37 3.65 -7.05 4.41
CA SER A 37 2.77 -8.00 3.71
C SER A 37 3.38 -8.45 2.39
N THR A 38 3.93 -7.51 1.62
CA THR A 38 4.62 -7.80 0.36
C THR A 38 5.86 -8.65 0.60
N ALA A 39 6.69 -8.35 1.60
CA ALA A 39 7.85 -9.17 1.93
C ALA A 39 7.46 -10.63 2.23
N LYS A 40 6.38 -10.85 3.00
CA LYS A 40 5.86 -12.20 3.27
C LYS A 40 5.36 -12.89 2.00
N LEU A 41 4.69 -12.15 1.12
CA LEU A 41 4.16 -12.68 -0.13
C LEU A 41 5.30 -13.07 -1.07
N LEU A 42 6.30 -12.20 -1.25
CA LEU A 42 7.46 -12.44 -2.12
C LEU A 42 8.24 -13.69 -1.70
N ARG A 43 8.39 -13.97 -0.41
CA ARG A 43 9.05 -15.19 0.10
C ARG A 43 8.38 -16.50 -0.31
N LEU A 44 7.14 -16.47 -0.77
CA LEU A 44 6.39 -17.64 -1.20
C LEU A 44 6.48 -17.90 -2.72
N HIS A 45 7.08 -16.98 -3.47
CA HIS A 45 7.05 -16.97 -4.92
C HIS A 45 8.46 -17.11 -5.51
N ASP A 46 8.57 -17.69 -6.69
CA ASP A 46 9.81 -17.72 -7.45
C ASP A 46 10.12 -16.35 -8.11
N SER A 47 11.30 -16.21 -8.72
CA SER A 47 11.73 -14.94 -9.32
C SER A 47 10.81 -14.43 -10.44
N GLN A 48 10.18 -15.33 -11.19
CA GLN A 48 9.26 -14.97 -12.26
C GLN A 48 7.95 -14.47 -11.67
N GLU A 49 7.38 -15.23 -10.74
CA GLU A 49 6.15 -14.89 -10.02
C GLU A 49 6.28 -13.56 -9.24
N LYS A 50 7.44 -13.32 -8.61
CA LYS A 50 7.75 -12.03 -7.96
C LYS A 50 7.72 -10.86 -8.95
N THR A 51 8.32 -11.05 -10.13
CA THR A 51 8.35 -10.02 -11.18
C THR A 51 6.95 -9.71 -11.70
N GLU A 52 6.14 -10.75 -11.93
CA GLU A 52 4.75 -10.62 -12.38
C GLU A 52 3.87 -9.92 -11.33
N LEU A 53 4.05 -10.25 -10.05
CA LEU A 53 3.36 -9.61 -8.94
C LEU A 53 3.70 -8.11 -8.85
N ILE A 54 4.98 -7.75 -8.95
CA ILE A 54 5.42 -6.35 -8.96
C ILE A 54 4.76 -5.59 -10.12
N ALA A 55 4.79 -6.16 -11.34
CA ALA A 55 4.17 -5.55 -12.51
C ALA A 55 2.65 -5.39 -12.35
N ALA A 56 1.98 -6.36 -11.73
CA ALA A 56 0.55 -6.29 -11.45
C ALA A 56 0.22 -5.16 -10.47
N ILE A 57 0.98 -5.02 -9.38
CA ILE A 57 0.80 -3.92 -8.40
C ILE A 57 0.96 -2.56 -9.07
N LEU A 58 1.99 -2.37 -9.89
CA LEU A 58 2.23 -1.10 -10.59
C LEU A 58 1.14 -0.79 -11.62
N THR A 59 0.58 -1.82 -12.24
CA THR A 59 -0.57 -1.68 -13.15
C THR A 59 -1.82 -1.27 -12.39
N ASP A 60 -2.09 -1.87 -11.24
CA ASP A 60 -3.24 -1.53 -10.40
C ASP A 60 -3.16 -0.08 -9.89
N ILE A 61 -1.96 0.40 -9.55
CA ILE A 61 -1.72 1.80 -9.19
C ILE A 61 -2.06 2.73 -10.38
N ASP A 62 -1.57 2.43 -11.58
CA ASP A 62 -1.89 3.23 -12.78
C ASP A 62 -3.40 3.28 -13.02
N VAL A 63 -4.09 2.14 -12.95
CA VAL A 63 -5.54 2.04 -13.16
C VAL A 63 -6.31 2.84 -12.11
N ASP A 64 -5.99 2.68 -10.81
CA ASP A 64 -6.68 3.39 -9.73
C ASP A 64 -6.42 4.91 -9.82
N CYS A 65 -5.17 5.34 -10.03
CA CYS A 65 -4.85 6.76 -10.15
C CYS A 65 -5.51 7.41 -11.37
N ARG A 66 -5.53 6.72 -12.54
CA ARG A 66 -6.29 7.21 -13.72
C ARG A 66 -7.78 7.30 -13.44
N SER A 67 -8.37 6.33 -12.74
CA SER A 67 -9.79 6.34 -12.40
C SER A 67 -10.18 7.53 -11.52
N ARG A 68 -9.22 8.04 -10.73
CA ARG A 68 -9.36 9.24 -9.89
C ARG A 68 -9.00 10.54 -10.61
N GLY A 69 -8.59 10.48 -11.88
CA GLY A 69 -8.25 11.64 -12.70
C GLY A 69 -6.91 12.29 -12.36
N LEU A 70 -5.96 11.55 -11.77
CA LEU A 70 -4.62 12.08 -11.51
C LEU A 70 -3.89 12.40 -12.82
N HIS A 71 -3.02 13.41 -12.77
CA HIS A 71 -2.17 13.73 -13.91
C HIS A 71 -1.10 12.65 -14.11
N ILE A 72 -0.67 12.47 -15.37
CA ILE A 72 0.33 11.45 -15.74
C ILE A 72 1.63 11.54 -14.93
N ARG A 73 2.01 12.75 -14.52
CA ARG A 73 3.18 12.96 -13.66
C ARG A 73 2.95 12.39 -12.26
N ASP A 74 1.82 12.70 -11.64
CA ASP A 74 1.48 12.21 -10.30
C ASP A 74 1.34 10.68 -10.29
N ILE A 75 0.82 10.10 -11.37
CA ILE A 75 0.75 8.64 -11.56
C ILE A 75 2.17 8.06 -11.59
N ARG A 76 3.08 8.66 -12.36
CA ARG A 76 4.46 8.19 -12.46
C ARG A 76 5.19 8.31 -11.13
N ASP A 77 5.04 9.44 -10.44
CA ASP A 77 5.64 9.66 -9.13
C ASP A 77 5.12 8.62 -8.10
N ALA A 78 3.83 8.25 -8.17
CA ALA A 78 3.26 7.18 -7.35
C ALA A 78 3.81 5.79 -7.70
N GLN A 79 4.01 5.49 -8.98
CA GLN A 79 4.63 4.23 -9.43
C GLN A 79 6.09 4.14 -9.02
N GLU A 80 6.88 5.20 -9.19
CA GLU A 80 8.29 5.27 -8.77
C GLU A 80 8.41 5.03 -7.26
N TYR A 81 7.56 5.68 -6.45
CA TYR A 81 7.53 5.44 -5.01
C TYR A 81 7.14 3.99 -4.64
N ALA A 82 6.17 3.41 -5.35
CA ALA A 82 5.79 2.02 -5.14
C ALA A 82 6.91 1.04 -5.53
N GLU A 83 7.65 1.30 -6.61
CA GLU A 83 8.82 0.50 -7.00
C GLU A 83 9.89 0.49 -5.90
N GLU A 84 10.19 1.63 -5.29
CA GLU A 84 11.13 1.71 -4.16
C GLU A 84 10.65 0.87 -2.97
N LEU A 85 9.37 0.99 -2.61
CA LEU A 85 8.79 0.21 -1.50
C LEU A 85 8.80 -1.30 -1.78
N LEU A 86 8.50 -1.71 -3.01
CA LEU A 86 8.52 -3.11 -3.42
C LEU A 86 9.95 -3.67 -3.42
N LYS A 87 10.94 -2.86 -3.80
CA LYS A 87 12.35 -3.22 -3.71
C LYS A 87 12.77 -3.42 -2.26
N ASP A 88 12.43 -2.50 -1.36
CA ASP A 88 12.73 -2.63 0.07
C ASP A 88 12.08 -3.88 0.67
N ALA A 89 10.84 -4.19 0.25
CA ALA A 89 10.16 -5.41 0.67
C ALA A 89 10.85 -6.69 0.15
N GLN A 90 11.39 -6.66 -1.08
CA GLN A 90 12.18 -7.74 -1.64
C GLN A 90 13.50 -7.93 -0.88
N ASP A 91 14.22 -6.84 -0.57
CA ASP A 91 15.45 -6.89 0.23
C ASP A 91 15.19 -7.46 1.65
N GLN A 92 14.07 -7.09 2.26
CA GLN A 92 13.63 -7.67 3.54
C GLN A 92 13.29 -9.15 3.43
N ALA A 93 12.62 -9.57 2.35
CA ALA A 93 12.29 -10.96 2.09
C ALA A 93 13.56 -11.81 1.99
N ASP A 94 14.53 -11.35 1.21
CA ASP A 94 15.79 -12.06 0.97
C ASP A 94 16.62 -12.17 2.25
N GLY A 95 16.71 -11.09 3.04
CA GLY A 95 17.40 -11.12 4.34
C GLY A 95 16.76 -12.09 5.35
N LEU A 96 15.43 -12.27 5.33
CA LEU A 96 14.76 -13.24 6.19
C LEU A 96 15.03 -14.69 5.77
N ASP A 97 15.20 -14.94 4.49
CA ASP A 97 15.52 -16.27 3.97
C ASP A 97 16.99 -16.62 4.26
N ASP A 98 17.92 -15.67 4.15
CA ASP A 98 19.32 -15.85 4.56
C ASP A 98 19.44 -16.26 6.03
N ILE A 99 18.70 -15.58 6.92
CA ILE A 99 18.66 -15.92 8.35
C ILE A 99 18.16 -17.36 8.53
N LYS A 100 17.06 -17.73 7.86
CA LYS A 100 16.49 -19.10 7.94
C LYS A 100 17.51 -20.14 7.49
N HIS A 101 18.20 -19.91 6.38
CA HIS A 101 19.23 -20.83 5.87
C HIS A 101 20.43 -20.96 6.81
N ALA A 102 20.85 -19.87 7.45
CA ALA A 102 21.91 -19.89 8.45
C ALA A 102 21.56 -20.76 9.68
N TYR A 103 20.31 -20.73 10.14
CA TYR A 103 19.86 -21.58 11.26
C TYR A 103 19.82 -23.07 10.89
N VAL A 104 19.30 -23.42 9.71
CA VAL A 104 19.22 -24.82 9.25
C VAL A 104 20.61 -25.46 9.12
N ASN A 105 21.61 -24.69 8.71
CA ASN A 105 22.99 -25.20 8.61
C ASN A 105 23.63 -25.43 9.98
N ARG A 106 23.32 -24.61 10.99
CA ARG A 106 23.82 -24.80 12.38
C ARG A 106 23.25 -26.01 13.10
N GLU A 107 22.03 -26.44 12.76
CA GLU A 107 21.42 -27.64 13.37
C GLU A 107 21.94 -28.97 12.77
N ARG A 108 22.70 -28.89 11.67
CA ARG A 108 23.25 -30.05 10.96
C ARG A 108 24.72 -30.34 11.28
N ASP A 109 25.38 -29.46 12.03
CA ASP A 109 26.75 -29.61 12.55
C ASP A 109 26.73 -30.11 14.00
#